data_AF-A0A2R6XIZ4-F1
#
_entry.id   AF-A0A2R6XIZ4-F1
#
_cell.length_a   1.000
_cell.length_b   1.000
_cell.length_c   1.000
_cell.angle_alpha   90.00
_cell.angle_beta   90.00
_cell.angle_gamma   90.00
#
_symmetry.space_group_name_H-M   'P 1'
#
loop_
_entity.id
_entity.type
_entity.pdbx_description
1 polymer ?
#
loop_
_entity_poly.entity_id
_entity_poly.type
_entity_poly.pdbx_seq_one_letter_code
_entity_poly.pdbx_strand_id
1 'polypeptide(L)'
;MGAAKVIHGSGVQNFVTCKSPDMQSDCFRPTSCSGSTSAPGFSGRGSSCRWLLRERVAGGSSNRIFDLNGRRAEEEFWVAILPKRRANFRKARRVLGLGDQPHSSLNFGSRVESPNTSIGGRLQPQVSSSPVDPKSRGESAPKIVLPSELRPELMPKHVAIIMDGNSRWAQCRGMHAGFGHAAGAEALRRVAKIASSWGIQVLTVFAFSTENWLRPRMEVEFLMQLFETKLQSEMPNVMMHKFKLRFIGDTTSLPSSLQTAVKIAEEGTRHNTGMIINICVSYSGRADIVRACQELAAQAAEGRLKPADIDDAAITRTVFMNELGALQEPDLLIRTSGEQRISNFMLWQLAYSELVFLDTLWPDVDLEQFKAALITYQQRSRRFGKRIL
;
A
#
# COMPACT_ATOMS: atom_id res chain seq x y z
N MET A 1 -60.28 -11.94 -7.84
CA MET A 1 -60.90 -11.95 -9.19
C MET A 1 -60.53 -10.66 -9.90
N GLY A 2 -60.18 -10.73 -11.19
CA GLY A 2 -60.18 -9.58 -12.10
C GLY A 2 -58.82 -8.93 -12.36
N ALA A 3 -58.13 -9.42 -13.39
CA ALA A 3 -57.06 -8.71 -14.08
C ALA A 3 -57.64 -7.70 -15.08
N ALA A 4 -56.95 -6.58 -15.29
CA ALA A 4 -56.95 -5.86 -16.56
C ALA A 4 -55.61 -5.14 -16.75
N LYS A 5 -55.13 -5.18 -17.99
CA LYS A 5 -53.79 -4.85 -18.49
C LYS A 5 -53.97 -3.74 -19.57
N VAL A 6 -52.86 -3.08 -19.96
CA VAL A 6 -52.62 -2.35 -21.26
C VAL A 6 -53.06 -0.85 -21.27
N ILE A 7 -52.34 0.21 -21.71
CA ILE A 7 -51.02 0.48 -22.36
C ILE A 7 -50.61 1.98 -22.22
N HIS A 8 -49.28 2.21 -22.29
CA HIS A 8 -48.42 3.39 -22.65
C HIS A 8 -48.79 4.87 -22.41
N GLY A 9 -47.77 5.64 -22.00
CA GLY A 9 -47.70 7.08 -22.25
C GLY A 9 -46.60 7.80 -21.48
N SER A 10 -45.54 8.18 -22.19
CA SER A 10 -44.40 9.01 -21.83
C SER A 10 -44.65 10.29 -21.00
N GLY A 11 -43.72 10.58 -20.08
CA GLY A 11 -43.21 11.93 -19.84
C GLY A 11 -43.77 12.70 -18.65
N VAL A 12 -42.95 12.94 -17.62
CA VAL A 12 -43.12 14.05 -16.66
C VAL A 12 -41.71 14.42 -16.16
N GLN A 13 -41.08 15.49 -16.65
CA GLN A 13 -41.13 16.87 -16.14
C GLN A 13 -40.87 17.01 -14.63
N ASN A 14 -39.74 17.64 -14.31
CA ASN A 14 -39.41 18.15 -12.98
C ASN A 14 -40.42 19.22 -12.55
N PHE A 15 -40.78 19.26 -11.27
CA PHE A 15 -40.83 20.47 -10.42
C PHE A 15 -41.25 20.08 -8.99
N VAL A 16 -40.44 20.43 -7.98
CA VAL A 16 -40.95 21.03 -6.72
C VAL A 16 -39.98 22.11 -6.27
N THR A 17 -40.53 23.31 -6.17
CA THR A 17 -40.01 24.59 -5.68
C THR A 17 -39.96 24.64 -4.15
N CYS A 18 -38.88 25.20 -3.56
CA CYS A 18 -38.86 25.64 -2.17
C CYS A 18 -39.40 27.08 -2.05
N LYS A 19 -40.33 27.31 -1.11
CA LYS A 19 -40.70 28.64 -0.58
C LYS A 19 -39.90 28.91 0.71
N SER A 20 -39.37 30.12 0.84
CA SER A 20 -38.61 30.68 1.99
C SER A 20 -39.55 31.06 3.17
N PRO A 21 -39.11 31.69 4.30
CA PRO A 21 -37.79 32.25 4.66
C PRO A 21 -37.29 31.95 6.11
N ASP A 22 -36.06 32.42 6.36
CA ASP A 22 -35.43 32.74 7.65
C ASP A 22 -34.48 31.73 8.33
N MET A 23 -33.33 32.32 8.68
CA MET A 23 -32.22 31.88 9.52
C MET A 23 -31.00 31.19 8.85
N GLN A 24 -29.97 32.03 8.72
CA GLN A 24 -28.62 31.77 8.23
C GLN A 24 -27.87 30.76 9.11
N SER A 25 -27.24 29.77 8.46
CA SER A 25 -25.97 29.22 8.91
C SER A 25 -25.17 28.78 7.68
N ASP A 26 -23.95 29.32 7.59
CA ASP A 26 -23.03 29.18 6.47
C ASP A 26 -22.49 27.75 6.35
N CYS A 27 -22.91 27.05 5.29
CA CYS A 27 -22.18 25.91 4.75
C CYS A 27 -21.40 26.36 3.52
N PHE A 28 -20.11 26.67 3.72
CA PHE A 28 -19.15 26.95 2.65
C PHE A 28 -19.05 25.75 1.69
N ARG A 29 -19.47 25.96 0.44
CA ARG A 29 -19.08 25.14 -0.72
C ARG A 29 -17.70 25.61 -1.21
N PRO A 30 -16.75 24.74 -1.55
CA PRO A 30 -15.60 25.14 -2.35
C PRO A 30 -16.07 25.42 -3.79
N THR A 31 -15.72 26.62 -4.23
CA THR A 31 -16.05 27.31 -5.48
C THR A 31 -15.63 26.59 -6.75
N SER A 32 -16.56 26.54 -7.71
CA SER A 32 -16.28 26.38 -9.14
C SER A 32 -15.66 27.66 -9.70
N CYS A 33 -14.49 27.59 -10.31
CA CYS A 33 -13.90 28.70 -11.07
C CYS A 33 -14.72 28.96 -12.35
N SER A 34 -15.31 30.15 -12.44
CA SER A 34 -15.79 30.75 -13.68
C SER A 34 -15.08 32.10 -13.88
N GLY A 35 -14.61 32.35 -15.10
CA GLY A 35 -14.00 33.61 -15.50
C GLY A 35 -13.38 33.55 -16.91
N SER A 36 -14.14 34.00 -17.90
CA SER A 36 -13.67 34.48 -19.21
C SER A 36 -13.65 36.03 -19.13
N THR A 37 -12.72 36.81 -19.70
CA THR A 37 -12.43 37.04 -21.12
C THR A 37 -11.27 38.06 -21.28
N SER A 38 -10.68 38.11 -22.48
CA SER A 38 -9.80 39.13 -23.13
C SER A 38 -8.29 38.82 -23.25
N ALA A 39 -7.79 38.83 -24.50
CA ALA A 39 -6.47 38.41 -25.02
C ALA A 39 -5.51 39.62 -25.24
N PRO A 40 -4.25 39.53 -25.79
CA PRO A 40 -3.46 38.38 -26.28
C PRO A 40 -1.98 38.32 -25.79
N GLY A 41 -1.32 37.16 -25.98
CA GLY A 41 0.14 37.03 -25.80
C GLY A 41 0.61 35.58 -25.68
N PHE A 42 1.00 34.97 -26.80
CA PHE A 42 1.49 33.60 -26.88
C PHE A 42 2.99 33.52 -26.53
N SER A 43 3.37 32.62 -25.63
CA SER A 43 4.50 31.68 -25.82
C SER A 43 4.58 30.65 -24.68
N GLY A 44 4.55 29.35 -25.01
CA GLY A 44 5.15 28.30 -24.17
C GLY A 44 4.29 27.10 -23.74
N ARG A 45 3.97 26.22 -24.70
CA ARG A 45 3.70 24.76 -24.59
C ARG A 45 3.11 24.22 -23.27
N GLY A 46 1.79 24.06 -23.23
CA GLY A 46 1.07 23.20 -22.28
C GLY A 46 0.29 22.10 -23.01
N SER A 47 0.47 20.86 -22.57
CA SER A 47 -0.17 19.64 -23.06
C SER A 47 -1.69 19.71 -22.89
N SER A 48 -2.47 19.62 -23.98
CA SER A 48 -3.95 19.68 -23.90
C SER A 48 -4.54 18.36 -23.38
N CYS A 49 -5.19 18.39 -22.22
CA CYS A 49 -6.10 17.32 -21.79
C CYS A 49 -7.43 17.44 -22.56
N ARG A 50 -7.84 16.40 -23.28
CA ARG A 50 -9.15 16.30 -23.95
C ARG A 50 -10.17 15.63 -23.03
N TRP A 51 -11.33 16.25 -22.89
CA TRP A 51 -12.52 15.68 -22.23
C TRP A 51 -13.33 14.82 -23.22
N LEU A 52 -14.01 13.77 -22.74
CA LEU A 52 -14.93 12.93 -23.52
C LEU A 52 -16.34 13.02 -22.93
N LEU A 53 -17.33 13.28 -23.78
CA LEU A 53 -18.76 13.27 -23.45
C LEU A 53 -19.35 11.87 -23.75
N ARG A 54 -20.23 11.39 -22.88
CA ARG A 54 -20.91 10.09 -23.03
C ARG A 54 -22.41 10.31 -23.21
N GLU A 55 -22.92 9.96 -24.38
CA GLU A 55 -24.36 9.95 -24.66
C GLU A 55 -24.88 8.51 -24.63
N ARG A 56 -26.00 8.26 -23.93
CA ARG A 56 -26.69 6.96 -23.92
C ARG A 56 -27.79 7.00 -24.97
N VAL A 57 -27.62 6.24 -26.05
CA VAL A 57 -28.73 6.01 -27.01
C VAL A 57 -29.67 4.97 -26.41
N ALA A 58 -30.96 5.29 -26.32
CA ALA A 58 -31.98 4.36 -25.88
C ALA A 58 -32.14 3.22 -26.92
N GLY A 59 -31.96 1.97 -26.49
CA GLY A 59 -32.38 0.79 -27.27
C GLY A 59 -31.33 0.07 -28.13
N GLY A 60 -30.02 0.13 -27.82
CA GLY A 60 -29.01 -0.68 -28.51
C GLY A 60 -27.76 -0.99 -27.67
N SER A 61 -27.21 -2.19 -27.82
CA SER A 61 -26.05 -2.73 -27.08
C SER A 61 -24.68 -2.26 -27.62
N SER A 62 -24.49 -0.94 -27.75
CA SER A 62 -23.18 -0.36 -28.10
C SER A 62 -23.00 1.00 -27.43
N ASN A 63 -22.00 1.12 -26.55
CA ASN A 63 -21.49 2.42 -26.12
C ASN A 63 -20.66 3.01 -27.25
N ARG A 64 -20.92 4.26 -27.66
CA ARG A 64 -20.07 5.00 -28.61
C ARG A 64 -19.42 6.18 -27.90
N ILE A 65 -18.14 6.39 -28.16
CA ILE A 65 -17.35 7.49 -27.59
C ILE A 65 -16.93 8.41 -28.74
N PHE A 66 -17.14 9.71 -28.55
CA PHE A 66 -16.82 10.75 -29.52
C PHE A 66 -15.86 11.78 -28.91
N ASP A 67 -14.96 12.32 -29.71
CA ASP A 67 -14.22 13.53 -29.33
C ASP A 67 -15.12 14.78 -29.38
N LEU A 68 -14.62 15.92 -28.87
CA LEU A 68 -15.35 17.20 -28.89
C LEU A 68 -15.65 17.73 -30.31
N ASN A 69 -15.12 17.08 -31.35
CA ASN A 69 -15.36 17.40 -32.76
C ASN A 69 -16.27 16.36 -33.44
N GLY A 70 -16.92 15.47 -32.68
CA GLY A 70 -17.87 14.50 -33.21
C GLY A 70 -17.24 13.32 -33.96
N ARG A 71 -15.93 13.10 -33.85
CA ARG A 71 -15.26 11.95 -34.49
C ARG A 71 -15.32 10.72 -33.60
N ARG A 72 -15.58 9.57 -34.21
CA ARG A 72 -15.70 8.27 -33.54
C ARG A 72 -14.31 7.79 -33.09
N ALA A 73 -14.17 7.41 -31.81
CA ALA A 73 -12.98 6.73 -31.34
C ALA A 73 -12.98 5.27 -31.83
N GLU A 74 -11.95 4.85 -32.56
CA GLU A 74 -11.80 3.45 -33.00
C GLU A 74 -11.42 2.54 -31.82
N GLU A 75 -11.94 1.31 -31.81
CA GLU A 75 -11.96 0.36 -30.68
C GLU A 75 -10.58 -0.18 -30.21
N GLU A 76 -9.45 0.27 -30.75
CA GLU A 76 -8.14 -0.34 -30.46
C GLU A 76 -7.50 0.06 -29.10
N PHE A 77 -8.13 0.91 -28.29
CA PHE A 77 -7.49 1.40 -27.05
C PHE A 77 -7.71 0.57 -25.78
N TRP A 78 -8.37 -0.60 -25.86
CA TRP A 78 -8.72 -1.40 -24.67
C TRP A 78 -8.32 -2.89 -24.73
N VAL A 79 -7.24 -3.24 -25.42
CA VAL A 79 -6.65 -4.60 -25.35
C VAL A 79 -5.21 -4.55 -24.85
N ALA A 80 -5.02 -4.29 -23.56
CA ALA A 80 -3.71 -4.49 -22.93
C ALA A 80 -3.79 -4.90 -21.44
N ILE A 81 -4.88 -5.50 -20.96
CA ILE A 81 -4.91 -6.18 -19.65
C ILE A 81 -5.82 -7.40 -19.72
N LEU A 82 -5.47 -8.41 -20.52
CA LEU A 82 -5.92 -9.81 -20.35
C LEU A 82 -4.86 -10.74 -20.98
N PRO A 83 -4.41 -11.82 -20.32
CA PRO A 83 -3.47 -12.76 -20.90
C PRO A 83 -4.21 -13.68 -21.88
N LYS A 84 -4.27 -13.32 -23.17
CA LYS A 84 -4.67 -14.27 -24.23
C LYS A 84 -3.71 -14.23 -25.43
N ARG A 85 -2.98 -15.34 -25.54
CA ARG A 85 -2.28 -15.92 -26.72
C ARG A 85 -1.06 -15.16 -27.27
N ARG A 86 0.05 -15.89 -27.39
CA ARG A 86 1.38 -15.52 -27.91
C ARG A 86 1.41 -14.89 -29.32
N ALA A 87 0.30 -14.82 -30.05
CA ALA A 87 0.26 -14.31 -31.42
C ALA A 87 0.32 -12.77 -31.53
N ASN A 88 -0.05 -12.03 -30.47
CA ASN A 88 -0.14 -10.56 -30.54
C ASN A 88 1.17 -9.82 -30.21
N PHE A 89 2.20 -10.52 -29.70
CA PHE A 89 3.47 -9.90 -29.32
C PHE A 89 4.29 -9.38 -30.51
N ARG A 90 4.25 -10.07 -31.66
CA ARG A 90 4.96 -9.65 -32.88
C ARG A 90 4.33 -8.42 -33.56
N LYS A 91 3.00 -8.27 -33.45
CA LYS A 91 2.27 -7.13 -34.03
C LYS A 91 2.47 -5.86 -33.18
N ALA A 92 2.47 -5.99 -31.85
CA ALA A 92 2.75 -4.89 -30.93
C ALA A 92 4.19 -4.34 -31.04
N ARG A 93 5.20 -5.20 -31.22
CA ARG A 93 6.61 -4.76 -31.41
C ARG A 93 6.82 -3.94 -32.69
N ARG A 94 6.09 -4.27 -33.77
CA ARG A 94 6.18 -3.57 -35.06
C ARG A 94 5.52 -2.18 -35.03
N VAL A 95 4.49 -2.00 -34.21
CA VAL A 95 3.84 -0.69 -33.98
C VAL A 95 4.66 0.22 -33.07
N LEU A 96 5.49 -0.36 -32.18
CA LEU A 96 6.31 0.38 -31.20
C LEU A 96 7.77 0.62 -31.63
N GLY A 97 8.17 0.24 -32.85
CA GLY A 97 9.51 0.55 -33.38
C GLY A 97 10.68 -0.17 -32.69
N LEU A 98 10.42 -1.27 -31.98
CA LEU A 98 11.46 -2.03 -31.26
C LEU A 98 12.04 -3.13 -32.17
N GLY A 99 13.29 -2.96 -32.59
CA GLY A 99 14.01 -3.89 -33.48
C GLY A 99 14.13 -5.32 -32.93
N ASP A 100 14.22 -6.28 -33.84
CA ASP A 100 14.39 -7.71 -33.55
C ASP A 100 15.88 -8.07 -33.39
N GLN A 101 16.21 -8.86 -32.37
CA GLN A 101 17.48 -9.58 -32.25
C GLN A 101 17.18 -11.04 -31.87
N PRO A 102 17.89 -12.04 -32.43
CA PRO A 102 17.47 -13.44 -32.41
C PRO A 102 17.89 -14.19 -31.14
N HIS A 103 17.06 -15.17 -30.76
CA HIS A 103 17.27 -16.10 -29.66
C HIS A 103 18.38 -17.11 -29.97
N SER A 104 19.36 -17.26 -29.07
CA SER A 104 20.24 -18.42 -29.00
C SER A 104 19.61 -19.51 -28.14
N SER A 105 19.37 -20.67 -28.76
CA SER A 105 18.95 -21.93 -28.14
C SER A 105 20.08 -22.57 -27.33
N LEU A 106 19.81 -22.97 -26.09
CA LEU A 106 20.61 -23.98 -25.39
C LEU A 106 19.68 -25.05 -24.80
N ASN A 107 19.90 -26.27 -25.28
CA ASN A 107 19.17 -27.49 -24.97
C ASN A 107 19.44 -27.97 -23.54
N PHE A 108 18.39 -28.40 -22.85
CA PHE A 108 18.49 -29.31 -21.72
C PHE A 108 18.58 -30.76 -22.23
N GLY A 109 19.39 -31.55 -21.52
CA GLY A 109 19.97 -32.80 -21.99
C GLY A 109 19.03 -34.00 -22.07
N SER A 110 19.55 -35.05 -22.70
CA SER A 110 19.17 -36.42 -22.41
C SER A 110 20.32 -37.39 -22.75
N ARG A 111 20.52 -38.32 -21.80
CA ARG A 111 20.94 -39.72 -21.92
C ARG A 111 22.43 -40.11 -21.73
N VAL A 112 22.65 -40.75 -20.57
CA VAL A 112 23.27 -42.06 -20.28
C VAL A 112 24.60 -42.42 -20.98
N GLU A 113 25.63 -42.70 -20.16
CA GLU A 113 26.35 -43.99 -20.13
C GLU A 113 27.40 -44.02 -19.00
N SER A 114 27.43 -45.13 -18.25
CA SER A 114 28.58 -45.58 -17.44
C SER A 114 29.34 -46.62 -18.26
N PRO A 115 30.67 -46.78 -18.09
CA PRO A 115 31.11 -47.86 -17.20
C PRO A 115 32.43 -47.59 -16.42
N ASN A 116 32.60 -48.43 -15.39
CA ASN A 116 33.75 -48.58 -14.48
C ASN A 116 35.13 -48.56 -15.13
N THR A 117 36.12 -47.98 -14.44
CA THR A 117 37.37 -48.70 -14.10
C THR A 117 38.08 -48.08 -12.89
N SER A 118 38.45 -48.95 -11.96
CA SER A 118 39.28 -48.73 -10.77
C SER A 118 40.72 -48.33 -11.08
N ILE A 119 41.34 -47.50 -10.23
CA ILE A 119 42.73 -47.63 -9.76
C ILE A 119 42.88 -46.79 -8.47
N GLY A 120 43.49 -47.39 -7.45
CA GLY A 120 43.64 -46.84 -6.12
C GLY A 120 44.76 -45.80 -5.98
N GLY A 121 44.76 -45.12 -4.84
CA GLY A 121 45.80 -44.16 -4.48
C GLY A 121 45.46 -43.38 -3.22
N ARG A 122 45.73 -44.01 -2.06
CA ARG A 122 45.68 -43.37 -0.74
C ARG A 122 46.86 -42.40 -0.62
N LEU A 123 46.60 -41.10 -0.51
CA LEU A 123 47.56 -40.11 0.00
C LEU A 123 46.83 -39.12 0.92
N GLN A 124 47.32 -39.04 2.16
CA GLN A 124 46.85 -38.13 3.22
C GLN A 124 47.23 -36.67 2.88
N PRO A 125 46.40 -35.66 3.19
CA PRO A 125 46.85 -34.28 3.16
C PRO A 125 47.55 -33.92 4.47
N GLN A 126 48.79 -33.45 4.35
CA GLN A 126 49.54 -32.84 5.44
C GLN A 126 48.89 -31.51 5.86
N VAL A 127 48.64 -31.39 7.16
CA VAL A 127 48.21 -30.17 7.83
C VAL A 127 49.44 -29.29 8.05
N SER A 128 49.48 -28.12 7.42
CA SER A 128 50.39 -27.03 7.82
C SER A 128 49.57 -25.98 8.57
N SER A 129 49.83 -25.87 9.86
CA SER A 129 49.23 -24.89 10.77
C SER A 129 50.10 -23.62 10.78
N SER A 130 49.52 -22.51 10.33
CA SER A 130 49.99 -21.17 10.69
C SER A 130 48.95 -20.54 11.62
N PRO A 131 49.35 -19.93 12.75
CA PRO A 131 48.39 -19.36 13.70
C PRO A 131 47.83 -18.06 13.14
N VAL A 132 46.50 -18.00 12.96
CA VAL A 132 45.79 -16.77 12.61
C VAL A 132 45.38 -16.06 13.90
N ASP A 133 45.90 -14.84 14.07
CA ASP A 133 45.54 -13.90 15.15
C ASP A 133 44.02 -13.69 15.27
N PRO A 134 43.42 -13.80 16.47
CA PRO A 134 42.00 -13.57 16.68
C PRO A 134 41.72 -12.08 16.92
N LYS A 135 42.09 -11.20 15.98
CA LYS A 135 41.71 -9.77 16.02
C LYS A 135 41.49 -9.19 14.62
N SER A 136 40.50 -9.70 13.89
CA SER A 136 39.86 -8.99 12.77
C SER A 136 38.56 -9.75 12.45
N ARG A 137 37.36 -9.20 12.33
CA ARG A 137 36.87 -7.83 12.17
C ARG A 137 35.49 -7.82 12.83
N GLY A 138 35.29 -6.97 13.85
CA GLY A 138 33.94 -6.52 14.13
C GLY A 138 33.55 -5.61 12.98
N GLU A 139 32.72 -6.08 12.05
CA GLU A 139 32.02 -5.17 11.14
C GLU A 139 31.19 -4.24 12.03
N SER A 140 31.68 -3.02 12.25
CA SER A 140 30.91 -1.97 12.89
C SER A 140 29.61 -1.83 12.10
N ALA A 141 28.47 -1.89 12.79
CA ALA A 141 27.17 -1.69 12.17
C ALA A 141 27.20 -0.45 11.25
N PRO A 142 26.58 -0.52 10.06
CA PRO A 142 26.63 0.58 9.09
C PRO A 142 26.23 1.88 9.79
N LYS A 143 27.11 2.87 9.72
CA LYS A 143 26.92 4.16 10.39
C LYS A 143 25.69 4.84 9.79
N ILE A 144 24.63 4.99 10.60
CA ILE A 144 23.41 5.70 10.21
C ILE A 144 23.80 7.15 9.92
N VAL A 145 23.49 7.63 8.73
CA VAL A 145 23.71 9.03 8.34
C VAL A 145 22.35 9.71 8.27
N LEU A 146 22.09 10.60 9.23
CA LEU A 146 20.87 11.40 9.28
C LEU A 146 21.10 12.79 8.65
N PRO A 147 20.06 13.41 8.06
CA PRO A 147 20.04 14.84 7.80
C PRO A 147 20.39 15.64 9.06
N SER A 148 21.08 16.76 8.91
CA SER A 148 21.53 17.63 10.02
C SER A 148 20.39 18.13 10.92
N GLU A 149 19.18 18.21 10.37
CA GLU A 149 17.97 18.69 11.03
C GLU A 149 17.34 17.62 11.94
N LEU A 150 17.74 16.35 11.80
CA LEU A 150 17.24 15.23 12.60
C LEU A 150 18.23 14.86 13.70
N ARG A 151 17.73 14.81 14.93
CA ARG A 151 18.48 14.41 16.12
C ARG A 151 18.40 12.89 16.33
N PRO A 152 19.53 12.15 16.29
CA PRO A 152 19.52 10.69 16.41
C PRO A 152 18.81 10.16 17.67
N GLU A 153 18.99 10.83 18.81
CA GLU A 153 18.47 10.43 20.11
C GLU A 153 16.95 10.59 20.25
N LEU A 154 16.33 11.36 19.35
CA LEU A 154 14.89 11.59 19.31
C LEU A 154 14.21 10.89 18.12
N MET A 155 14.90 9.99 17.42
CA MET A 155 14.29 9.27 16.31
C MET A 155 13.19 8.32 16.81
N PRO A 156 12.01 8.27 16.15
CA PRO A 156 11.01 7.26 16.46
C PRO A 156 11.55 5.88 16.08
N LYS A 157 11.32 4.88 16.93
CA LYS A 157 11.67 3.49 16.65
C LYS A 157 10.57 2.82 15.82
N HIS A 158 9.31 3.21 16.05
CA HIS A 158 8.16 2.69 15.32
C HIS A 158 7.34 3.84 14.72
N VAL A 159 7.23 3.83 13.38
CA VAL A 159 6.37 4.74 12.62
C VAL A 159 5.20 3.98 12.02
N ALA A 160 3.99 4.47 12.23
CA ALA A 160 2.78 4.00 11.57
C ALA A 160 2.34 5.00 10.49
N ILE A 161 1.88 4.53 9.33
CA ILE A 161 1.48 5.40 8.22
C ILE A 161 0.11 5.01 7.66
N ILE A 162 -0.80 5.99 7.61
CA ILE A 162 -2.04 5.93 6.82
C ILE A 162 -1.77 6.57 5.46
N MET A 163 -1.68 5.72 4.43
CA MET A 163 -1.32 6.06 3.05
C MET A 163 -2.54 6.56 2.25
N ASP A 164 -3.09 7.71 2.64
CA ASP A 164 -4.32 8.27 2.07
C ASP A 164 -4.05 9.16 0.84
N GLY A 165 -5.07 9.35 0.00
CA GLY A 165 -5.01 10.25 -1.15
C GLY A 165 -4.64 9.61 -2.49
N ASN A 166 -4.44 8.28 -2.55
CA ASN A 166 -4.13 7.56 -3.80
C ASN A 166 -5.15 7.82 -4.91
N SER A 167 -6.44 7.61 -4.64
CA SER A 167 -7.49 7.81 -5.64
C SER A 167 -7.63 9.27 -6.06
N ARG A 168 -7.52 10.20 -5.10
CA ARG A 168 -7.52 11.66 -5.37
C ARG A 168 -6.36 12.05 -6.28
N TRP A 169 -5.17 11.52 -6.01
CA TRP A 169 -3.97 11.79 -6.80
C TRP A 169 -4.14 11.41 -8.29
N ALA A 170 -4.77 10.25 -8.54
CA ALA A 170 -5.08 9.79 -9.90
C ALA A 170 -6.17 10.64 -10.56
N GLN A 171 -7.24 10.96 -9.82
CA GLN A 171 -8.35 11.78 -10.31
C GLN A 171 -7.89 13.18 -10.72
N CYS A 172 -7.03 13.83 -9.92
CA CYS A 172 -6.44 15.13 -10.26
C CYS A 172 -5.61 15.11 -11.56
N ARG A 173 -5.22 13.93 -12.03
CA ARG A 173 -4.44 13.70 -13.26
C ARG A 173 -5.28 13.08 -14.39
N GLY A 174 -6.60 12.97 -14.22
CA GLY A 174 -7.49 12.34 -15.19
C GLY A 174 -7.27 10.83 -15.38
N MET A 175 -6.68 10.17 -14.39
CA MET A 175 -6.32 8.75 -14.43
C MET A 175 -7.29 7.89 -13.61
N HIS A 176 -7.38 6.60 -13.95
CA HIS A 176 -8.11 5.63 -13.13
C HIS A 176 -7.48 5.47 -11.74
N ALA A 177 -8.29 5.30 -10.69
CA ALA A 177 -7.83 5.22 -9.29
C ALA A 177 -6.70 4.21 -9.06
N GLY A 178 -6.72 3.11 -9.81
CA GLY A 178 -5.68 2.09 -9.76
C GLY A 178 -4.26 2.59 -10.04
N PHE A 179 -4.09 3.59 -10.90
CA PHE A 179 -2.78 4.21 -11.14
C PHE A 179 -2.26 4.94 -9.90
N GLY A 180 -3.15 5.56 -9.13
CA GLY A 180 -2.79 6.19 -7.86
C GLY A 180 -2.30 5.18 -6.84
N HIS A 181 -2.96 4.02 -6.73
CA HIS A 181 -2.49 2.94 -5.85
C HIS A 181 -1.15 2.35 -6.30
N ALA A 182 -0.93 2.22 -7.61
CA ALA A 182 0.36 1.75 -8.14
C ALA A 182 1.50 2.73 -7.80
N ALA A 183 1.28 4.03 -7.96
CA ALA A 183 2.22 5.08 -7.55
C ALA A 183 2.39 5.13 -6.03
N GLY A 184 1.33 4.83 -5.26
CA GLY A 184 1.39 4.69 -3.82
C GLY A 184 2.30 3.55 -3.35
N ALA A 185 2.33 2.42 -4.06
CA ALA A 185 3.27 1.34 -3.75
C ALA A 185 4.74 1.78 -3.98
N GLU A 186 5.00 2.62 -4.97
CA GLU A 186 6.32 3.19 -5.21
C GLU A 186 6.71 4.20 -4.11
N ALA A 187 5.76 5.01 -3.64
CA ALA A 187 5.97 5.89 -2.49
C ALA A 187 6.31 5.09 -1.22
N LEU A 188 5.61 3.98 -0.98
CA LEU A 188 5.92 3.07 0.12
C LEU A 188 7.35 2.54 0.04
N ARG A 189 7.78 2.07 -1.13
CA ARG A 189 9.15 1.60 -1.34
C ARG A 189 10.17 2.70 -1.01
N ARG A 190 9.94 3.94 -1.47
CA ARG A 190 10.83 5.09 -1.18
C ARG A 190 10.91 5.37 0.32
N VAL A 191 9.75 5.50 0.97
CA VAL A 191 9.66 5.79 2.42
C VAL A 191 10.29 4.66 3.24
N ALA A 192 10.03 3.39 2.92
CA ALA A 192 10.59 2.26 3.64
C ALA A 192 12.13 2.24 3.56
N LYS A 193 12.70 2.53 2.39
CA LYS A 193 14.15 2.64 2.21
C LYS A 193 14.73 3.76 3.06
N ILE A 194 14.10 4.94 3.05
CA ILE A 194 14.55 6.11 3.84
C ILE A 194 14.46 5.80 5.34
N ALA A 195 13.31 5.32 5.80
CA ALA A 195 13.06 4.97 7.19
C ALA A 195 14.10 3.97 7.72
N SER A 196 14.37 2.91 6.95
CA SER A 196 15.40 1.94 7.32
C SER A 196 16.80 2.55 7.35
N SER A 197 17.14 3.41 6.39
CA SER A 197 18.46 4.07 6.37
C SER A 197 18.66 5.05 7.52
N TRP A 198 17.58 5.53 8.12
CA TRP A 198 17.56 6.44 9.27
C TRP A 198 17.40 5.71 10.61
N GLY A 199 17.43 4.37 10.63
CA GLY A 199 17.42 3.58 11.85
C GLY A 199 16.04 3.36 12.47
N ILE A 200 14.95 3.65 11.75
CA ILE A 200 13.60 3.24 12.18
C ILE A 200 13.54 1.71 12.16
N GLN A 201 13.02 1.12 13.24
CA GLN A 201 13.03 -0.32 13.47
C GLN A 201 11.77 -1.00 12.97
N VAL A 202 10.63 -0.30 13.05
CA VAL A 202 9.33 -0.80 12.59
C VAL A 202 8.62 0.27 11.76
N LEU A 203 8.12 -0.14 10.61
CA LEU A 203 7.20 0.62 9.79
C LEU A 203 5.88 -0.14 9.68
N THR A 204 4.79 0.37 10.26
CA THR A 204 3.45 -0.19 10.04
C THR A 204 2.72 0.64 9.01
N VAL A 205 2.13 0.01 7.99
CA VAL A 205 1.34 0.71 6.98
C VAL A 205 -0.08 0.19 6.87
N PHE A 206 -1.03 1.11 6.74
CA PHE A 206 -2.43 0.75 6.55
C PHE A 206 -2.72 0.50 5.07
N ALA A 207 -2.55 -0.74 4.61
CA ALA A 207 -2.67 -1.09 3.20
C ALA A 207 -4.14 -1.32 2.78
N PHE A 208 -4.92 -2.01 3.62
CA PHE A 208 -6.35 -2.27 3.36
C PHE A 208 -7.12 -2.45 4.67
N SER A 209 -8.18 -1.67 4.88
CA SER A 209 -9.03 -1.77 6.08
C SER A 209 -10.20 -2.75 5.89
N THR A 210 -10.79 -3.22 6.99
CA THR A 210 -12.03 -4.02 6.91
C THR A 210 -13.17 -3.28 6.21
N GLU A 211 -13.26 -1.98 6.41
CA GLU A 211 -14.29 -1.12 5.83
C GLU A 211 -14.09 -0.94 4.32
N ASN A 212 -12.90 -1.24 3.77
CA ASN A 212 -12.66 -1.17 2.33
C ASN A 212 -13.32 -2.32 1.56
N TRP A 213 -13.76 -3.39 2.22
CA TRP A 213 -14.59 -4.43 1.60
C TRP A 213 -15.97 -3.92 1.18
N LEU A 214 -16.44 -2.81 1.74
CA LEU A 214 -17.72 -2.18 1.39
C LEU A 214 -17.66 -1.39 0.07
N ARG A 215 -16.48 -1.28 -0.55
CA ARG A 215 -16.29 -0.62 -1.84
C ARG A 215 -16.87 -1.47 -2.99
N PRO A 216 -17.09 -0.89 -4.18
CA PRO A 216 -17.55 -1.65 -5.33
C PRO A 216 -16.66 -2.87 -5.62
N ARG A 217 -17.27 -4.03 -5.84
CA ARG A 217 -16.58 -5.32 -6.03
C ARG A 217 -15.42 -5.25 -7.05
N MET A 218 -15.65 -4.61 -8.19
CA MET A 218 -14.63 -4.44 -9.23
C MET A 218 -13.41 -3.66 -8.76
N GLU A 219 -13.59 -2.66 -7.88
CA GLU A 219 -12.48 -1.91 -7.28
C GLU A 219 -11.71 -2.81 -6.32
N VAL A 220 -12.41 -3.55 -5.45
CA VAL A 220 -11.78 -4.48 -4.50
C VAL A 220 -10.97 -5.55 -5.23
N GLU A 221 -11.54 -6.20 -6.25
CA GLU A 221 -10.84 -7.22 -7.04
C GLU A 221 -9.57 -6.66 -7.71
N PHE A 222 -9.66 -5.45 -8.28
CA PHE A 222 -8.51 -4.76 -8.85
C PHE A 222 -7.42 -4.47 -7.80
N LEU A 223 -7.80 -3.99 -6.60
CA LEU A 223 -6.86 -3.70 -5.52
C LEU A 223 -6.13 -4.95 -5.04
N MET A 224 -6.83 -6.08 -4.92
CA MET A 224 -6.21 -7.36 -4.53
C MET A 224 -5.20 -7.84 -5.57
N GLN A 225 -5.54 -7.75 -6.88
CA GLN A 225 -4.61 -8.12 -7.96
C GLN A 225 -3.37 -7.20 -8.00
N LEU A 226 -3.58 -5.89 -7.83
CA LEU A 226 -2.50 -4.92 -7.75
C LEU A 226 -1.59 -5.20 -6.56
N PHE A 227 -2.17 -5.52 -5.41
CA PHE A 227 -1.41 -5.85 -4.21
C PHE A 227 -0.57 -7.11 -4.42
N GLU A 228 -1.16 -8.19 -4.95
CA GLU A 228 -0.41 -9.42 -5.27
C GLU A 228 0.77 -9.13 -6.22
N THR A 229 0.51 -8.39 -7.29
CA THR A 229 1.53 -8.01 -8.28
C THR A 229 2.65 -7.19 -7.63
N LYS A 230 2.30 -6.18 -6.82
CA LYS A 230 3.29 -5.32 -6.17
C LYS A 230 4.10 -6.08 -5.12
N LEU A 231 3.46 -6.90 -4.28
CA LEU A 231 4.14 -7.75 -3.32
C LEU A 231 5.20 -8.62 -3.99
N GLN A 232 4.83 -9.35 -5.04
CA GLN A 232 5.76 -10.21 -5.78
C GLN A 232 6.90 -9.41 -6.42
N SER A 233 6.59 -8.28 -7.06
CA SER A 233 7.60 -7.45 -7.73
C SER A 233 8.59 -6.77 -6.77
N GLU A 234 8.19 -6.53 -5.52
CA GLU A 234 9.02 -5.85 -4.51
C GLU A 234 9.86 -6.82 -3.67
N MET A 235 9.60 -8.13 -3.71
CA MET A 235 10.38 -9.12 -2.98
C MET A 235 11.90 -9.01 -3.18
N PRO A 236 12.44 -8.78 -4.40
CA PRO A 236 13.88 -8.56 -4.57
C PRO A 236 14.42 -7.37 -3.75
N ASN A 237 13.67 -6.27 -3.65
CA ASN A 237 14.06 -5.11 -2.84
C ASN A 237 13.97 -5.42 -1.35
N VAL A 238 12.90 -6.10 -0.93
CA VAL A 238 12.70 -6.56 0.45
C VAL A 238 13.88 -7.41 0.90
N MET A 239 14.34 -8.36 0.07
CA MET A 239 15.50 -9.20 0.37
C MET A 239 16.81 -8.41 0.35
N MET A 240 17.00 -7.52 -0.64
CA MET A 240 18.19 -6.67 -0.73
C MET A 240 18.38 -5.81 0.53
N HIS A 241 17.29 -5.26 1.06
CA HIS A 241 17.30 -4.44 2.26
C HIS A 241 17.14 -5.24 3.56
N LYS A 242 17.03 -6.57 3.47
CA LYS A 242 16.76 -7.47 4.60
C LYS A 242 15.55 -7.01 5.43
N PHE A 243 14.48 -6.56 4.78
CA PHE A 243 13.24 -6.24 5.48
C PHE A 243 12.54 -7.50 5.93
N LYS A 244 12.04 -7.50 7.17
CA LYS A 244 11.18 -8.57 7.69
C LYS A 244 9.72 -8.18 7.49
N LEU A 245 9.00 -8.89 6.62
CA LEU A 245 7.60 -8.61 6.36
C LEU A 245 6.70 -9.35 7.35
N ARG A 246 5.63 -8.68 7.80
CA ARG A 246 4.56 -9.26 8.60
C ARG A 246 3.22 -8.72 8.10
N PHE A 247 2.20 -9.55 8.03
CA PHE A 247 0.86 -9.15 7.60
C PHE A 247 -0.10 -9.21 8.78
N ILE A 248 -0.73 -8.07 9.06
CA ILE A 248 -1.51 -7.87 10.28
C ILE A 248 -2.99 -7.66 9.92
N GLY A 249 -3.87 -8.47 10.50
CA GLY A 249 -5.31 -8.46 10.21
C GLY A 249 -5.80 -9.80 9.70
N ASP A 250 -7.00 -9.82 9.08
CA ASP A 250 -7.59 -11.06 8.57
C ASP A 250 -7.13 -11.39 7.14
N THR A 251 -6.05 -12.15 7.03
CA THR A 251 -5.55 -12.62 5.74
C THR A 251 -6.44 -13.67 5.08
N THR A 252 -7.33 -14.33 5.82
CA THR A 252 -8.23 -15.37 5.26
C THR A 252 -9.30 -14.80 4.33
N SER A 253 -9.60 -13.50 4.48
CA SER A 253 -10.48 -12.74 3.60
C SER A 253 -9.89 -12.44 2.20
N LEU A 254 -8.57 -12.59 2.02
CA LEU A 254 -7.90 -12.28 0.76
C LEU A 254 -8.14 -13.39 -0.29
N PRO A 255 -8.01 -13.11 -1.60
CA PRO A 255 -8.01 -14.16 -2.61
C PRO A 255 -6.91 -15.22 -2.34
N SER A 256 -7.18 -16.50 -2.61
CA SER A 256 -6.27 -17.60 -2.27
C SER A 256 -4.87 -17.47 -2.87
N SER A 257 -4.74 -16.88 -4.06
CA SER A 257 -3.44 -16.58 -4.68
C SER A 257 -2.64 -15.58 -3.84
N LEU A 258 -3.29 -14.49 -3.42
CA LEU A 258 -2.69 -13.48 -2.55
C LEU A 258 -2.37 -14.04 -1.16
N GLN A 259 -3.23 -14.88 -0.56
CA GLN A 259 -2.91 -15.57 0.69
C GLN A 259 -1.60 -16.38 0.58
N THR A 260 -1.44 -17.09 -0.53
CA THR A 260 -0.23 -17.87 -0.81
C THR A 260 0.99 -16.96 -0.96
N ALA A 261 0.86 -15.86 -1.71
CA ALA A 261 1.93 -14.89 -1.88
C ALA A 261 2.35 -14.23 -0.56
N VAL A 262 1.38 -13.89 0.30
CA VAL A 262 1.60 -13.37 1.66
C VAL A 262 2.41 -14.36 2.48
N LYS A 263 1.98 -15.63 2.55
CA LYS A 263 2.66 -16.67 3.31
C LYS A 263 4.10 -16.89 2.83
N ILE A 264 4.33 -16.91 1.51
CA ILE A 264 5.66 -17.03 0.92
C ILE A 264 6.54 -15.84 1.32
N ALA A 265 5.98 -14.62 1.30
CA ALA A 265 6.71 -13.41 1.64
C ALA A 265 7.10 -13.36 3.14
N GLU A 266 6.20 -13.75 4.05
CA GLU A 266 6.51 -13.85 5.48
C GLU A 266 7.58 -14.91 5.76
N GLU A 267 7.39 -16.13 5.26
CA GLU A 267 8.35 -17.21 5.47
C GLU A 267 9.71 -16.90 4.86
N GLY A 268 9.73 -16.33 3.65
CA GLY A 268 10.96 -15.94 2.96
C GLY A 268 11.74 -14.82 3.66
N THR A 269 11.09 -14.05 4.53
CA THR A 269 11.70 -12.91 5.23
C THR A 269 11.81 -13.10 6.74
N ARG A 270 11.41 -14.27 7.29
CA ARG A 270 11.33 -14.48 8.75
C ARG A 270 12.64 -14.29 9.49
N HIS A 271 13.76 -14.60 8.82
CA HIS A 271 15.13 -14.52 9.33
C HIS A 271 15.85 -13.22 8.94
N ASN A 272 15.16 -12.31 8.25
CA ASN A 272 15.73 -11.02 7.92
C ASN A 272 15.90 -10.17 9.18
N THR A 273 17.01 -9.44 9.24
CA THR A 273 17.46 -8.70 10.43
C THR A 273 17.34 -7.17 10.30
N GLY A 274 16.86 -6.68 9.16
CA GLY A 274 16.60 -5.26 8.94
C GLY A 274 15.26 -4.80 9.53
N MET A 275 14.80 -3.64 9.07
CA MET A 275 13.55 -3.04 9.53
C MET A 275 12.36 -3.99 9.34
N ILE A 276 11.47 -4.05 10.34
CA ILE A 276 10.21 -4.79 10.26
C ILE A 276 9.20 -3.93 9.52
N ILE A 277 8.51 -4.51 8.54
CA ILE A 277 7.40 -3.86 7.84
C ILE A 277 6.13 -4.64 8.15
N ASN A 278 5.27 -4.05 8.98
CA ASN A 278 3.93 -4.55 9.26
C ASN A 278 2.96 -4.00 8.21
N ILE A 279 2.38 -4.87 7.40
CA ILE A 279 1.42 -4.50 6.37
C ILE A 279 0.02 -4.86 6.90
N CYS A 280 -0.75 -3.85 7.29
CA CYS A 280 -2.10 -4.06 7.80
C CYS A 280 -3.09 -4.27 6.64
N VAL A 281 -3.67 -5.46 6.58
CA VAL A 281 -4.54 -5.93 5.49
C VAL A 281 -5.82 -6.52 6.07
N SER A 282 -6.97 -6.13 5.54
CA SER A 282 -8.27 -6.41 6.17
C SER A 282 -8.24 -6.14 7.68
N TYR A 283 -7.59 -5.05 8.07
CA TYR A 283 -7.33 -4.73 9.47
C TYR A 283 -8.36 -3.72 10.01
N SER A 284 -8.72 -3.87 11.28
CA SER A 284 -9.52 -2.93 12.06
C SER A 284 -9.07 -2.98 13.52
N GLY A 285 -8.81 -1.82 14.13
CA GLY A 285 -8.41 -1.73 15.52
C GLY A 285 -9.51 -2.20 16.47
N ARG A 286 -10.79 -1.92 16.15
CA ARG A 286 -11.92 -2.50 16.88
C ARG A 286 -11.94 -4.02 16.80
N ALA A 287 -11.75 -4.59 15.61
CA ALA A 287 -11.75 -6.03 15.42
C ALA A 287 -10.57 -6.71 16.15
N ASP A 288 -9.40 -6.07 16.17
CA ASP A 288 -8.23 -6.55 16.94
C ASP A 288 -8.52 -6.60 18.45
N ILE A 289 -9.10 -5.54 19.01
CA ILE A 289 -9.50 -5.51 20.43
C ILE A 289 -10.58 -6.56 20.72
N VAL A 290 -11.61 -6.66 19.88
CA VAL A 290 -12.68 -7.67 20.06
C VAL A 290 -12.11 -9.09 20.04
N ARG A 291 -11.23 -9.39 19.08
CA ARG A 291 -10.54 -10.69 19.00
C ARG A 291 -9.74 -10.94 20.27
N ALA A 292 -8.97 -9.96 20.76
CA ALA A 292 -8.19 -10.10 21.98
C ALA A 292 -9.08 -10.39 23.20
N CYS A 293 -10.20 -9.67 23.35
CA CYS A 293 -11.17 -9.92 24.42
C CYS A 293 -11.79 -11.33 24.32
N GLN A 294 -12.14 -11.79 23.11
CA GLN A 294 -12.68 -13.14 22.90
C GLN A 294 -11.67 -14.23 23.27
N GLU A 295 -10.40 -14.03 22.90
CA GLU A 295 -9.33 -14.97 23.23
C GLU A 295 -9.08 -15.04 24.75
N LEU A 296 -9.02 -13.89 25.42
CA LEU A 296 -8.87 -13.83 26.89
C LEU A 296 -10.07 -14.42 27.62
N ALA A 297 -11.29 -14.18 27.12
CA ALA A 297 -12.50 -14.78 27.67
C ALA A 297 -12.51 -16.31 27.51
N ALA A 298 -12.04 -16.84 26.37
CA ALA A 298 -11.89 -18.29 26.16
C ALA A 298 -10.87 -18.90 27.13
N GLN A 299 -9.70 -18.25 27.30
CA GLN A 299 -8.71 -18.67 28.29
C GLN A 299 -9.27 -18.68 29.71
N ALA A 300 -10.11 -17.70 30.06
CA ALA A 300 -10.77 -17.64 31.35
C ALA A 300 -11.82 -18.75 31.54
N ALA A 301 -12.63 -19.03 30.52
CA ALA A 301 -13.60 -20.12 30.53
C ALA A 301 -12.94 -21.50 30.68
N GLU A 302 -11.74 -21.68 30.13
CA GLU A 302 -10.92 -22.88 30.27
C GLU A 302 -10.15 -22.96 31.61
N GLY A 303 -10.26 -21.94 32.47
CA GLY A 303 -9.55 -21.88 33.75
C GLY A 303 -8.05 -21.57 33.65
N ARG A 304 -7.56 -21.18 32.47
CA ARG A 304 -6.16 -20.78 32.24
C ARG A 304 -5.84 -19.35 32.71
N LEU A 305 -6.86 -18.54 32.93
CA LEU A 305 -6.78 -17.15 33.36
C LEU A 305 -7.96 -16.83 34.30
N LYS A 306 -7.77 -16.00 35.33
CA LYS A 306 -8.94 -15.50 36.08
C LYS A 306 -9.47 -14.25 35.40
N PRO A 307 -10.80 -14.04 35.30
CA PRO A 307 -11.35 -12.81 34.73
C PRO A 307 -10.82 -11.52 35.37
N ALA A 308 -10.53 -11.55 36.68
CA ALA A 308 -9.97 -10.41 37.40
C ALA A 308 -8.51 -10.07 37.02
N ASP A 309 -7.80 -10.99 36.35
CA ASP A 309 -6.43 -10.79 35.89
C ASP A 309 -6.39 -10.24 34.44
N ILE A 310 -7.55 -9.95 33.83
CA ILE A 310 -7.64 -9.30 32.52
C ILE A 310 -7.47 -7.79 32.71
N ASP A 311 -6.22 -7.33 32.59
CA ASP A 311 -5.81 -5.93 32.66
C ASP A 311 -5.31 -5.40 31.30
N ASP A 312 -4.87 -4.14 31.27
CA ASP A 312 -4.30 -3.50 30.07
C ASP A 312 -3.11 -4.31 29.53
N ALA A 313 -2.31 -4.92 30.40
CA ALA A 313 -1.16 -5.71 30.02
C ALA A 313 -1.58 -7.03 29.36
N ALA A 314 -2.66 -7.66 29.82
CA ALA A 314 -3.26 -8.84 29.20
C ALA A 314 -3.74 -8.52 27.78
N ILE A 315 -4.52 -7.45 27.59
CA ILE A 315 -4.98 -7.03 26.26
C ILE A 315 -3.79 -6.74 25.34
N THR A 316 -2.82 -5.99 25.85
CA THR A 316 -1.59 -5.63 25.13
C THR A 316 -0.81 -6.86 24.64
N ARG A 317 -0.74 -7.93 25.45
CA ARG A 317 -0.10 -9.19 25.06
C ARG A 317 -0.92 -10.03 24.08
N THR A 318 -2.18 -9.69 23.83
CA THR A 318 -3.07 -10.49 22.98
C THR A 318 -3.41 -9.82 21.65
N VAL A 319 -3.34 -8.49 21.52
CA VAL A 319 -3.51 -7.79 20.23
C VAL A 319 -2.45 -8.21 19.19
N PHE A 320 -2.73 -8.04 17.89
CA PHE A 320 -1.93 -8.64 16.81
C PHE A 320 -0.42 -8.33 16.83
N MET A 321 -0.02 -7.17 17.36
CA MET A 321 1.38 -6.70 17.33
C MET A 321 2.18 -7.10 18.57
N ASN A 322 1.63 -7.93 19.45
CA ASN A 322 2.25 -8.38 20.71
C ASN A 322 3.70 -8.89 20.55
N GLU A 323 4.02 -9.60 19.46
CA GLU A 323 5.37 -10.14 19.19
C GLU A 323 6.46 -9.05 19.06
N LEU A 324 6.08 -7.78 18.87
CA LEU A 324 7.04 -6.66 18.81
C LEU A 324 7.50 -6.19 20.19
N GLY A 325 6.87 -6.65 21.28
CA GLY A 325 7.19 -6.22 22.63
C GLY A 325 7.16 -4.70 22.76
N ALA A 326 8.28 -4.10 23.18
CA ALA A 326 8.41 -2.65 23.35
C ALA A 326 8.22 -1.84 22.05
N LEU A 327 8.25 -2.48 20.87
CA LEU A 327 8.05 -1.84 19.57
C LEU A 327 6.62 -2.00 19.02
N GLN A 328 5.67 -2.49 19.83
CA GLN A 328 4.28 -2.70 19.37
C GLN A 328 3.49 -1.39 19.25
N GLU A 329 3.85 -0.38 20.04
CA GLU A 329 3.21 0.94 20.09
C GLU A 329 4.00 1.93 19.23
N PRO A 330 3.39 2.51 18.19
CA PRO A 330 4.05 3.51 17.39
C PRO A 330 4.44 4.72 18.23
N ASP A 331 5.65 5.23 18.00
CA ASP A 331 6.04 6.53 18.51
C ASP A 331 5.30 7.64 17.75
N LEU A 332 5.12 7.44 16.44
CA LEU A 332 4.59 8.40 15.50
C LEU A 332 3.60 7.75 14.53
N LEU A 333 2.42 8.34 14.41
CA LEU A 333 1.50 8.13 13.29
C LEU A 333 1.63 9.28 12.29
N ILE A 334 1.85 8.95 11.02
CA ILE A 334 1.76 9.87 9.90
C ILE A 334 0.49 9.55 9.11
N ARG A 335 -0.34 10.56 8.83
CA ARG A 335 -1.41 10.44 7.84
C ARG A 335 -1.28 11.52 6.78
N THR A 336 -1.50 11.12 5.54
CA THR A 336 -1.40 11.99 4.35
C THR A 336 -2.76 12.53 3.92
N SER A 337 -2.76 13.38 2.89
CA SER A 337 -3.93 13.95 2.20
C SER A 337 -4.78 14.98 2.96
N GLY A 338 -4.26 15.51 4.07
CA GLY A 338 -4.90 16.55 4.88
C GLY A 338 -6.00 16.06 5.83
N GLU A 339 -6.35 14.77 5.78
CA GLU A 339 -7.39 14.20 6.62
C GLU A 339 -6.92 14.00 8.06
N GLN A 340 -7.61 14.59 9.04
CA GLN A 340 -7.21 14.58 10.46
C GLN A 340 -8.02 13.57 11.29
N ARG A 341 -7.81 12.28 11.02
CA ARG A 341 -8.41 11.17 11.80
C ARG A 341 -7.55 9.91 11.71
N ILE A 342 -7.74 8.95 12.59
CA ILE A 342 -7.00 7.67 12.56
C ILE A 342 -7.75 6.55 11.82
N SER A 343 -9.05 6.73 11.54
CA SER A 343 -9.85 5.79 10.73
C SER A 343 -9.78 4.33 11.18
N ASN A 344 -9.98 4.07 12.47
CA ASN A 344 -9.97 2.71 13.04
C ASN A 344 -8.61 1.97 12.90
N PHE A 345 -7.53 2.70 12.63
CA PHE A 345 -6.18 2.16 12.59
C PHE A 345 -5.57 2.12 13.98
N MET A 346 -5.01 0.99 14.38
CA MET A 346 -4.19 0.80 15.59
C MET A 346 -4.77 1.44 16.87
N LEU A 347 -6.08 1.26 17.12
CA LEU A 347 -6.79 1.97 18.20
C LEU A 347 -6.17 1.77 19.59
N TRP A 348 -5.72 0.55 19.88
CA TRP A 348 -5.06 0.24 21.16
C TRP A 348 -3.65 0.82 21.19
N GLN A 349 -2.87 0.54 20.15
CA GLN A 349 -1.45 0.83 20.07
C GLN A 349 -1.13 2.34 19.95
N LEU A 350 -2.09 3.16 19.48
CA LEU A 350 -1.89 4.59 19.28
C LEU A 350 -2.15 5.46 20.52
N ALA A 351 -2.46 4.87 21.68
CA ALA A 351 -2.91 5.59 22.86
C ALA A 351 -2.00 6.78 23.28
N TYR A 352 -0.69 6.65 23.07
CA TYR A 352 0.31 7.68 23.40
C TYR A 352 1.23 8.05 22.22
N SER A 353 0.78 7.76 20.99
CA SER A 353 1.53 8.11 19.78
C SER A 353 1.35 9.59 19.44
N GLU A 354 2.41 10.19 18.91
CA GLU A 354 2.29 11.50 18.29
C GLU A 354 1.62 11.38 16.92
N LEU A 355 0.70 12.29 16.61
CA LEU A 355 -0.02 12.30 15.34
C LEU A 355 0.45 13.46 14.47
N VAL A 356 0.94 13.17 13.26
CA VAL A 356 1.33 14.16 12.25
C VAL A 356 0.47 13.97 11.00
N PHE A 357 -0.17 15.06 10.58
CA PHE A 357 -1.02 15.10 9.39
C PHE A 357 -0.31 15.94 8.31
N LEU A 358 -0.16 15.35 7.12
CA LEU A 358 0.44 15.98 5.95
C LEU A 358 -0.66 16.25 4.91
N ASP A 359 -0.67 17.44 4.34
CA ASP A 359 -1.59 17.80 3.24
C ASP A 359 -1.24 17.07 1.93
N THR A 360 0.02 16.69 1.76
CA THR A 360 0.53 15.96 0.60
C THR A 360 -0.21 14.64 0.39
N LEU A 361 -0.63 14.37 -0.85
CA LEU A 361 -1.22 13.07 -1.23
C LEU A 361 -0.15 11.99 -1.21
N TRP A 362 -0.49 10.77 -0.77
CA TRP A 362 0.48 9.69 -0.56
C TRP A 362 1.47 9.44 -1.71
N PRO A 363 1.05 9.37 -2.99
CA PRO A 363 2.01 9.11 -4.07
C PRO A 363 3.09 10.18 -4.26
N ASP A 364 2.79 11.42 -3.84
CA ASP A 364 3.71 12.57 -3.90
C ASP A 364 4.60 12.69 -2.65
N VAL A 365 4.44 11.82 -1.63
CA VAL A 365 5.34 11.83 -0.47
C VAL A 365 6.74 11.35 -0.88
N ASP A 366 7.72 12.18 -0.56
CA ASP A 366 9.14 11.92 -0.77
C ASP A 366 9.96 12.09 0.51
N LEU A 367 11.28 12.22 0.35
CA LEU A 367 12.22 12.41 1.44
C LEU A 367 11.92 13.66 2.25
N GLU A 368 11.58 14.78 1.62
CA GLU A 368 11.39 16.06 2.29
C GLU A 368 10.12 16.05 3.13
N GLN A 369 9.01 15.50 2.62
CA GLN A 369 7.79 15.37 3.43
C GLN A 369 7.95 14.38 4.58
N PHE A 370 8.65 13.27 4.35
CA PHE A 370 8.91 12.31 5.43
C PHE A 370 9.84 12.92 6.50
N LYS A 371 10.90 13.63 6.09
CA LYS A 371 11.79 14.38 7.00
C LYS A 371 11.02 15.44 7.79
N ALA A 372 10.14 16.22 7.15
CA ALA A 372 9.34 17.25 7.81
C ALA A 372 8.41 16.65 8.89
N ALA A 373 7.83 15.47 8.63
CA ALA A 373 7.03 14.77 9.63
C ALA A 373 7.87 14.35 10.84
N LEU A 374 9.10 13.87 10.63
CA LEU A 374 10.03 13.52 11.70
C LEU A 374 10.52 14.74 12.49
N ILE A 375 10.81 15.86 11.83
CA ILE A 375 11.15 17.12 12.51
C ILE A 375 9.99 17.56 13.41
N THR A 376 8.76 17.51 12.91
CA THR A 376 7.55 17.84 13.67
C THR A 376 7.42 16.93 14.90
N TYR A 377 7.67 15.63 14.75
CA TYR A 377 7.72 14.68 15.86
C TYR A 377 8.78 15.07 16.91
N GLN A 378 10.00 15.39 16.48
CA GLN A 378 11.11 15.73 17.37
C GLN A 378 10.94 17.06 18.11
N GLN A 379 10.02 17.92 17.68
CA GLN A 379 9.69 19.17 18.38
C GLN A 379 8.70 18.94 19.55
N ARG A 380 8.05 17.78 19.63
CA ARG A 380 7.07 17.50 20.67
C ARG A 380 7.73 16.99 21.95
N SER A 381 7.25 17.49 23.08
CA SER A 381 7.65 17.03 24.40
C SER A 381 6.72 15.90 24.84
N ARG A 382 7.16 14.65 24.70
CA ARG A 382 6.39 13.48 25.16
C ARG A 382 6.39 13.43 26.68
N ARG A 383 5.24 13.70 27.29
CA ARG A 383 5.10 13.79 28.76
C ARG A 383 4.51 12.54 29.39
N PHE A 384 3.84 11.66 28.63
CA PHE A 384 3.18 10.43 29.16
C PHE A 384 2.43 10.66 30.47
N GLY A 385 1.72 11.80 30.59
CA GLY A 385 1.02 12.20 31.82
C GLY A 385 1.88 12.72 32.98
N LYS A 386 3.22 12.74 32.87
CA LYS A 386 4.13 13.31 33.88
C LYS A 386 4.20 14.84 33.78
N ARG A 387 4.01 15.55 34.91
CA ARG A 387 4.27 17.00 35.01
C ARG A 387 5.77 17.24 35.17
N ILE A 388 6.29 18.26 34.48
CA ILE A 388 7.59 18.85 34.80
C ILE A 388 7.33 19.74 36.02
N LEU A 389 7.94 19.42 37.15
CA LEU A 389 7.93 20.26 38.35
C LEU A 389 8.87 21.44 38.17
#